data_AF-A0A418XAT7-F1
#
_entry.id   AF-A0A418XAT7-F1
#
_cell.length_a   1.000
_cell.length_b   1.000
_cell.length_c   1.000
_cell.angle_alpha   90.00
_cell.angle_beta   90.00
_cell.angle_gamma   90.00
#
_symmetry.space_group_name_H-M   'P 1'
#
loop_
_entity.id
_entity.type
_entity.pdbx_description
1 polymer ?
#
loop_
_entity_poly.entity_id
_entity_poly.type
_entity_poly.pdbx_seq_one_letter_code
_entity_poly.pdbx_strand_id
1 'polypeptide(L)'
;QQLAYDMKSFGLIARNNQQALADVPRKMDDAILPTLTFNDKVSLPIGGEEFVLTHARGETEDQLWVSVPSRKLVVTADYYQNFLPNAGNGKRRQRYPDQWAKALRDMAALKPERMLPMHGAALADAADIKDRLVAHADILDSITTQVVDGLNAGLRRDQAVERVRLAPALAERDDAREDYVSVKDVARMVAQQYGGWWDDMPSHWNPAPVADEAREVAALAGGARKLVQRARAIVKANPALAAQLADWAWLAAPDDAVVLKGVLDVYGGRIGPDTTTQEALVYREHMIRLKMRIAELARK
;
A
#
# COMPACT_ATOMS: atom_id res chain seq x y z
N GLN A 1 3.87 -6.45 19.51
CA GLN A 1 4.05 -7.75 18.82
C GLN A 1 4.70 -7.59 17.43
N GLN A 2 4.31 -6.56 16.69
CA GLN A 2 4.79 -6.27 15.33
C GLN A 2 6.33 -6.23 15.18
N LEU A 3 7.05 -5.57 16.10
CA LEU A 3 8.51 -5.51 16.09
C LEU A 3 9.18 -6.90 16.06
N ALA A 4 8.63 -7.89 16.78
CA ALA A 4 9.16 -9.25 16.77
C ALA A 4 8.97 -9.95 15.41
N TYR A 5 7.89 -9.65 14.69
CA TYR A 5 7.73 -10.09 13.30
C TYR A 5 8.71 -9.39 12.36
N ASP A 6 8.98 -8.10 12.58
CA ASP A 6 9.97 -7.35 11.79
C ASP A 6 11.35 -7.97 11.92
N MET A 7 11.77 -8.31 13.13
CA MET A 7 13.02 -9.02 13.40
C MET A 7 13.10 -10.40 12.72
N LYS A 8 12.01 -11.19 12.78
CA LYS A 8 11.97 -12.51 12.11
C LYS A 8 12.06 -12.42 10.59
N SER A 9 11.54 -11.34 10.02
CA SER A 9 11.48 -11.09 8.58
C SER A 9 12.41 -9.95 8.14
N PHE A 10 13.49 -9.68 8.89
CA PHE A 10 14.30 -8.47 8.77
C PHE A 10 14.76 -8.18 7.33
N GLY A 11 15.18 -9.22 6.59
CA GLY A 11 15.64 -9.07 5.21
C GLY A 11 14.52 -8.71 4.23
N LEU A 12 13.29 -9.17 4.47
CA LEU A 12 12.12 -8.78 3.70
C LEU A 12 11.71 -7.35 4.04
N ILE A 13 11.68 -6.99 5.33
CA ILE A 13 11.36 -5.65 5.80
C ILE A 13 12.34 -4.62 5.24
N ALA A 14 13.65 -4.86 5.31
CA ALA A 14 14.65 -3.96 4.76
C ALA A 14 14.41 -3.68 3.26
N ARG A 15 14.17 -4.73 2.46
CA ARG A 15 13.87 -4.58 1.02
C ARG A 15 12.56 -3.83 0.78
N ASN A 16 11.50 -4.18 1.50
CA ASN A 16 10.18 -3.58 1.30
C ASN A 16 10.12 -2.13 1.81
N ASN A 17 10.92 -1.78 2.80
CA ASN A 17 11.03 -0.42 3.36
C ASN A 17 12.09 0.43 2.64
N GLN A 18 12.87 -0.13 1.70
CA GLN A 18 14.02 0.54 1.07
C GLN A 18 15.05 1.03 2.10
N GLN A 19 15.22 0.26 3.19
CA GLN A 19 16.17 0.54 4.27
C GLN A 19 17.43 -0.31 4.12
N ALA A 20 18.55 0.13 4.68
CA ALA A 20 19.72 -0.73 4.73
C ALA A 20 19.45 -1.91 5.66
N LEU A 21 20.02 -3.08 5.34
CA LEU A 21 19.94 -4.28 6.20
C LEU A 21 20.56 -4.06 7.59
N ALA A 22 21.39 -3.03 7.75
CA ALA A 22 21.98 -2.64 9.03
C ALA A 22 21.01 -1.84 9.92
N ASP A 23 19.99 -1.22 9.33
CA ASP A 23 19.04 -0.35 10.04
C ASP A 23 17.84 -1.11 10.60
N VAL A 24 17.70 -2.40 10.27
CA VAL A 24 16.57 -3.24 10.70
C VAL A 24 17.02 -4.16 11.85
N PRO A 25 16.45 -4.02 13.06
CA PRO A 25 16.76 -4.87 14.21
C PRO A 25 16.59 -6.35 13.88
N ARG A 26 17.46 -7.22 14.42
CA ARG A 26 17.41 -8.68 14.21
C ARG A 26 17.05 -9.43 15.49
N LYS A 27 17.36 -8.83 16.63
CA LYS A 27 16.98 -9.27 17.97
C LYS A 27 16.58 -8.07 18.81
N MET A 28 15.90 -8.31 19.93
CA MET A 28 15.37 -7.25 20.80
C MET A 28 16.46 -6.30 21.30
N ASP A 29 17.66 -6.81 21.58
CA ASP A 29 18.80 -5.99 22.04
C ASP A 29 19.29 -4.97 21.00
N ASP A 30 18.93 -5.13 19.72
CA ASP A 30 19.28 -4.18 18.66
C ASP A 30 18.29 -3.01 18.60
N ALA A 31 17.16 -3.08 19.33
CA ALA A 31 16.09 -2.09 19.28
C ALA A 31 16.04 -1.24 20.56
N ILE A 32 15.71 0.04 20.40
CA ILE A 32 15.35 0.91 21.52
C ILE A 32 13.89 0.59 21.89
N LEU A 33 13.71 0.00 23.07
CA LEU A 33 12.38 -0.36 23.57
C LEU A 33 11.74 0.80 24.34
N PRO A 34 10.41 0.94 24.28
CA PRO A 34 9.72 1.94 25.09
C PRO A 34 9.88 1.62 26.59
N THR A 35 10.10 2.66 27.40
CA THR A 35 10.13 2.54 28.87
C THR A 35 8.73 2.48 29.48
N LEU A 36 7.70 2.79 28.69
CA LEU A 36 6.29 2.74 29.06
C LEU A 36 5.48 2.19 27.90
N THR A 37 4.64 1.20 28.17
CA THR A 37 3.67 0.64 27.24
C THR A 37 2.26 0.78 27.80
N PHE A 38 1.28 0.92 26.93
CA PHE A 38 -0.14 1.00 27.30
C PHE A 38 -0.98 0.37 26.18
N ASN A 39 -2.23 -0.01 26.50
CA ASN A 39 -3.12 -0.64 25.52
C ASN A 39 -4.09 0.37 24.90
N ASP A 40 -4.83 1.15 25.69
CA ASP A 40 -5.87 2.03 25.14
C ASP A 40 -5.44 3.50 25.14
N LYS A 41 -5.15 4.04 26.32
CA LYS A 41 -4.85 5.45 26.50
C LYS A 41 -3.95 5.65 27.70
N VAL A 42 -3.03 6.61 27.61
CA VAL A 42 -2.22 7.09 28.73
C VAL A 42 -2.05 8.60 28.65
N SER A 43 -2.07 9.26 29.82
CA SER A 43 -1.74 10.68 29.92
C SER A 43 -0.33 10.84 30.48
N LEU A 44 0.47 11.71 29.86
CA LEU A 44 1.82 12.04 30.29
C LEU A 44 1.89 13.53 30.65
N PRO A 45 2.18 13.89 31.92
CA PRO A 45 2.45 15.27 32.29
C PRO A 45 3.86 15.66 31.82
N ILE A 46 3.96 16.54 30.83
CA ILE A 46 5.23 17.00 30.26
C ILE A 46 5.23 18.53 30.25
N GLY A 47 6.19 19.14 30.95
CA GLY A 47 6.31 20.61 30.99
C GLY A 47 5.09 21.33 31.57
N GLY A 48 4.31 20.68 32.45
CA GLY A 48 3.07 21.22 33.02
C GLY A 48 1.83 21.06 32.14
N GLU A 49 1.93 20.36 31.01
CA GLU A 49 0.82 20.06 30.11
C GLU A 49 0.54 18.57 30.03
N GLU A 50 -0.72 18.24 29.80
CA GLU A 50 -1.17 16.85 29.64
C GLU A 50 -1.10 16.45 28.16
N PHE A 51 -0.26 15.44 27.88
CA PHE A 51 -0.19 14.78 26.58
C PHE A 51 -0.97 13.47 26.68
N VAL A 52 -2.13 13.42 26.03
CA VAL A 52 -3.00 12.23 26.03
C VAL A 52 -2.70 11.40 24.79
N LEU A 53 -1.98 10.29 24.98
CA LEU A 53 -1.66 9.32 23.94
C LEU A 53 -2.81 8.32 23.85
N THR A 54 -3.38 8.16 22.67
CA THR A 54 -4.47 7.21 22.39
C THR A 54 -3.99 6.21 21.35
N HIS A 55 -3.99 4.94 21.71
CA HIS A 55 -3.71 3.86 20.77
C HIS A 55 -4.90 3.68 19.84
N ALA A 56 -4.60 3.48 18.57
CA ALA A 56 -5.55 2.97 17.60
C ALA A 56 -4.75 2.21 16.54
N ARG A 57 -5.38 1.28 15.84
CA ARG A 57 -4.70 0.61 14.73
C ARG A 57 -4.91 1.43 13.47
N GLY A 58 -3.86 1.58 12.67
CA GLY A 58 -3.91 2.36 11.43
C GLY A 58 -2.93 1.84 10.41
N GLU A 59 -1.86 2.60 10.20
CA GLU A 59 -0.70 2.19 9.42
C GLU A 59 -0.02 0.99 10.08
N THR A 60 0.21 1.03 11.40
CA THR A 60 0.72 -0.11 12.16
C THR A 60 -0.29 -0.58 13.22
N GLU A 61 -0.04 -1.77 13.77
CA GLU A 61 -0.84 -2.32 14.87
C GLU A 61 -0.61 -1.58 16.18
N ASP A 62 0.57 -0.99 16.37
CA ASP A 62 1.01 -0.26 17.56
C ASP A 62 0.96 1.27 17.41
N GLN A 63 0.30 1.78 16.37
CA GLN A 63 0.21 3.21 16.12
C GLN A 63 -0.57 3.94 17.23
N LEU A 64 -0.26 5.21 17.46
CA LEU A 64 -0.98 6.07 18.38
C LEU A 64 -1.11 7.47 17.80
N TRP A 65 -2.03 8.24 18.36
CA TRP A 65 -2.15 9.68 18.14
C TRP A 65 -2.17 10.40 19.48
N VAL A 66 -1.84 11.69 19.47
CA VAL A 66 -1.68 12.47 20.70
C VAL A 66 -2.61 13.67 20.68
N SER A 67 -3.24 13.98 21.80
CA SER A 67 -3.91 15.27 22.00
C SER A 67 -3.28 16.02 23.16
N VAL A 68 -3.25 17.35 23.03
CA VAL A 68 -2.84 18.27 24.11
C VAL A 68 -4.02 19.20 24.37
N PRO A 69 -4.92 18.86 25.33
CA PRO A 69 -6.19 19.55 25.51
C PRO A 69 -6.05 21.04 25.80
N SER A 70 -5.07 21.43 26.61
CA SER A 70 -4.79 22.84 26.94
C SER A 70 -4.45 23.70 25.72
N ARG A 71 -4.00 23.06 24.62
CA ARG A 71 -3.66 23.70 23.35
C ARG A 71 -4.70 23.46 22.26
N LYS A 72 -5.77 22.70 22.52
CA LYS A 72 -6.72 22.21 21.51
C LYS A 72 -6.01 21.64 20.27
N LEU A 73 -4.97 20.84 20.54
CA LEU A 73 -4.05 20.33 19.54
C LEU A 73 -4.22 18.81 19.42
N VAL A 74 -4.18 18.31 18.18
CA VAL A 74 -3.97 16.88 17.88
C VAL A 74 -2.71 16.68 17.03
N VAL A 75 -1.94 15.66 17.37
CA VAL A 75 -0.83 15.13 16.56
C VAL A 75 -1.31 13.81 15.96
N THR A 76 -1.49 13.80 14.64
CA THR A 76 -2.22 12.72 13.94
C THR A 76 -1.34 11.57 13.51
N ALA A 77 -0.05 11.57 13.85
CA ALA A 77 0.90 10.58 13.33
C ALA A 77 0.76 10.45 11.80
N ASP A 78 0.65 9.22 11.30
CA ASP A 78 0.39 8.93 9.89
C ASP A 78 -1.10 8.78 9.56
N TYR A 79 -2.02 9.00 10.51
CA TYR A 79 -3.46 8.85 10.25
C TYR A 79 -3.96 9.85 9.20
N TYR A 80 -3.49 11.08 9.28
CA TYR A 80 -3.78 12.10 8.27
C TYR A 80 -2.51 12.39 7.47
N GLN A 81 -2.65 12.36 6.15
CA GLN A 81 -1.65 12.74 5.17
C GLN A 81 -2.39 13.62 4.16
N ASN A 82 -1.74 14.65 3.59
CA ASN A 82 -2.38 15.56 2.62
C ASN A 82 -2.45 14.94 1.20
N PHE A 83 -2.82 13.67 1.15
CA PHE A 83 -3.12 12.79 0.02
C PHE A 83 -3.83 11.55 0.58
N LEU A 84 -4.36 10.65 -0.26
CA LEU A 84 -4.99 9.41 0.21
C LEU A 84 -4.01 8.62 1.10
N PRO A 85 -4.30 8.41 2.39
CA PRO A 85 -3.32 7.86 3.32
C PRO A 85 -2.83 6.47 2.90
N ASN A 86 -1.63 6.10 3.34
CA ASN A 86 -0.92 4.86 3.01
C ASN A 86 -1.56 3.55 3.58
N ALA A 87 -2.88 3.47 3.60
CA ALA A 87 -3.69 2.33 4.04
C ALA A 87 -3.69 1.17 3.02
N GLY A 88 -3.20 1.38 1.79
CA GLY A 88 -3.19 0.40 0.71
C GLY A 88 -1.84 -0.23 0.38
N ASN A 89 -0.80 -0.04 1.19
CA ASN A 89 0.55 -0.44 0.81
C ASN A 89 0.74 -1.96 0.68
N GLY A 90 0.79 -2.48 -0.55
CA GLY A 90 0.97 -3.91 -0.81
C GLY A 90 2.33 -4.52 -0.39
N LYS A 91 3.34 -3.69 -0.09
CA LYS A 91 4.64 -4.16 0.44
C LYS A 91 4.63 -4.35 1.96
N ARG A 92 3.55 -3.95 2.64
CA ARG A 92 3.46 -3.91 4.11
C ARG A 92 2.55 -5.03 4.61
N ARG A 93 2.64 -5.32 5.92
CA ARG A 93 1.66 -6.18 6.59
C ARG A 93 0.29 -5.48 6.61
N GLN A 94 -0.70 -6.17 7.19
CA GLN A 94 -2.06 -5.67 7.35
C GLN A 94 -2.09 -4.22 7.86
N ARG A 95 -2.82 -3.37 7.13
CA ARG A 95 -3.27 -2.05 7.60
C ARG A 95 -4.71 -2.15 8.10
N TYR A 96 -5.20 -1.15 8.81
CA TYR A 96 -6.49 -1.24 9.49
C TYR A 96 -7.46 -0.11 9.11
N PRO A 97 -7.95 -0.03 7.85
CA PRO A 97 -8.81 1.06 7.38
C PRO A 97 -10.01 1.39 8.29
N ASP A 98 -10.72 0.38 8.81
CA ASP A 98 -11.85 0.57 9.73
C ASP A 98 -11.46 1.30 11.02
N GLN A 99 -10.37 0.84 11.66
CA GLN A 99 -9.91 1.41 12.93
C GLN A 99 -9.24 2.77 12.71
N TRP A 100 -8.61 2.95 11.55
CA TRP A 100 -8.05 4.20 11.09
C TRP A 100 -9.14 5.26 10.91
N ALA A 101 -10.24 4.93 10.24
CA ALA A 101 -11.39 5.81 10.09
C ALA A 101 -11.97 6.22 11.44
N LYS A 102 -12.10 5.26 12.37
CA LYS A 102 -12.51 5.56 13.74
C LYS A 102 -11.56 6.54 14.43
N ALA A 103 -10.25 6.34 14.33
CA ALA A 103 -9.26 7.23 14.96
C ALA A 103 -9.36 8.67 14.41
N LEU A 104 -9.55 8.83 13.11
CA LEU A 104 -9.77 10.14 12.47
C LEU A 104 -11.02 10.83 13.02
N ARG A 105 -12.13 10.10 13.20
CA ARG A 105 -13.35 10.66 13.80
C ARG A 105 -13.19 10.99 15.28
N ASP A 106 -12.48 10.16 16.03
CA ASP A 106 -12.17 10.43 17.45
C ASP A 106 -11.36 11.73 17.58
N MET A 107 -10.38 11.95 16.70
CA MET A 107 -9.62 13.22 16.64
C MET A 107 -10.52 14.40 16.29
N ALA A 108 -11.38 14.27 15.28
CA ALA A 108 -12.31 15.33 14.88
C ALA A 108 -13.30 15.70 16.01
N ALA A 109 -13.74 14.70 16.79
CA ALA A 109 -14.66 14.88 17.91
C ALA A 109 -14.07 15.73 19.05
N LEU A 110 -12.74 15.78 19.18
CA LEU A 110 -12.06 16.67 20.12
C LEU A 110 -12.13 18.16 19.71
N LYS A 111 -12.59 18.46 18.49
CA LYS A 111 -12.69 19.81 17.93
C LYS A 111 -11.36 20.59 18.07
N PRO A 112 -10.25 20.03 17.57
CA PRO A 112 -8.96 20.71 17.65
C PRO A 112 -8.95 22.02 16.85
N GLU A 113 -8.23 23.00 17.36
CA GLU A 113 -7.89 24.24 16.65
C GLU A 113 -6.55 24.13 15.93
N ARG A 114 -5.75 23.10 16.25
CA ARG A 114 -4.45 22.83 15.62
C ARG A 114 -4.30 21.34 15.34
N MET A 115 -3.74 21.03 14.19
CA MET A 115 -3.43 19.67 13.78
C MET A 115 -1.98 19.58 13.27
N LEU A 116 -1.21 18.64 13.82
CA LEU A 116 0.17 18.36 13.42
C LEU A 116 0.27 16.95 12.84
N PRO A 117 0.30 16.79 11.51
CA PRO A 117 0.59 15.51 10.91
C PRO A 117 2.10 15.23 10.90
N MET A 118 2.49 13.95 10.73
CA MET A 118 3.88 13.59 10.44
C MET A 118 4.25 13.83 8.96
N HIS A 119 3.25 14.07 8.12
CA HIS A 119 3.41 14.37 6.71
C HIS A 119 2.64 15.64 6.32
N GLY A 120 3.36 16.62 5.76
CA GLY A 120 2.78 17.87 5.28
C GLY A 120 2.80 18.99 6.32
N ALA A 121 2.07 20.06 6.02
CA ALA A 121 2.04 21.26 6.86
C ALA A 121 1.11 21.09 8.08
N ALA A 122 1.42 21.83 9.14
CA ALA A 122 0.51 22.03 10.25
C ALA A 122 -0.75 22.78 9.80
N LEU A 123 -1.91 22.42 10.36
CA LEU A 123 -3.17 23.13 10.13
C LEU A 123 -3.62 23.86 11.39
N ALA A 124 -4.25 25.02 11.20
CA ALA A 124 -4.67 25.92 12.26
C ALA A 124 -6.08 26.50 12.07
N ASP A 125 -6.84 25.98 11.10
CA ASP A 125 -8.26 26.30 10.92
C ASP A 125 -9.12 25.13 11.39
N ALA A 126 -9.94 25.35 12.42
CA ALA A 126 -10.71 24.28 13.07
C ALA A 126 -11.78 23.65 12.17
N ALA A 127 -12.35 24.44 11.25
CA ALA A 127 -13.37 23.94 10.33
C ALA A 127 -12.74 23.05 9.25
N ASP A 128 -11.62 23.51 8.68
CA ASP A 128 -10.81 22.76 7.72
C ASP A 128 -10.25 21.47 8.35
N ILE A 129 -9.71 21.52 9.58
CA ILE A 129 -9.25 20.31 10.28
C ILE A 129 -10.38 19.29 10.43
N LYS A 130 -11.56 19.73 10.87
CA LYS A 130 -12.72 18.85 11.02
C LYS A 130 -13.14 18.25 9.68
N ASP A 131 -13.25 19.07 8.64
CA ASP A 131 -13.62 18.63 7.28
C ASP A 131 -12.68 17.54 6.77
N ARG A 132 -11.36 17.80 6.83
CA ARG A 132 -10.32 16.87 6.37
C ARG A 132 -10.34 15.54 7.13
N LEU A 133 -10.39 15.59 8.47
CA LEU A 133 -10.42 14.38 9.29
C LEU A 133 -11.67 13.54 9.00
N VAL A 134 -12.84 14.17 8.91
CA VAL A 134 -14.10 13.47 8.62
C VAL A 134 -14.11 12.91 7.20
N ALA A 135 -13.67 13.69 6.20
CA ALA A 135 -13.63 13.23 4.81
C ALA A 135 -12.69 12.03 4.62
N HIS A 136 -11.51 12.05 5.23
CA HIS A 136 -10.60 10.91 5.19
C HIS A 136 -11.17 9.67 5.88
N ALA A 137 -11.90 9.85 6.99
CA ALA A 137 -12.61 8.75 7.63
C ALA A 137 -13.71 8.17 6.72
N ASP A 138 -14.50 9.04 6.09
CA ASP A 138 -15.59 8.63 5.20
C ASP A 138 -15.08 7.92 3.94
N ILE A 139 -13.90 8.31 3.42
CA ILE A 139 -13.22 7.59 2.34
C ILE A 139 -12.90 6.14 2.76
N LEU A 140 -12.23 5.96 3.89
CA LEU A 140 -11.81 4.64 4.36
C LEU A 140 -13.01 3.74 4.70
N ASP A 141 -14.06 4.31 5.30
CA ASP A 141 -15.31 3.61 5.58
C ASP A 141 -16.05 3.22 4.31
N SER A 142 -16.12 4.13 3.32
CA SER A 142 -16.79 3.84 2.05
C SER A 142 -16.10 2.70 1.32
N ILE A 143 -14.78 2.70 1.27
CA ILE A 143 -13.98 1.62 0.68
C ILE A 143 -14.25 0.32 1.43
N THR A 144 -14.18 0.35 2.76
CA THR A 144 -14.32 -0.87 3.55
C THR A 144 -15.71 -1.47 3.43
N THR A 145 -16.75 -0.64 3.56
CA THR A 145 -18.15 -1.05 3.40
C THR A 145 -18.38 -1.70 2.03
N GLN A 146 -17.97 -1.04 0.94
CA GLN A 146 -18.16 -1.56 -0.41
C GLN A 146 -17.44 -2.91 -0.64
N VAL A 147 -16.22 -3.06 -0.11
CA VAL A 147 -15.48 -4.33 -0.23
C VAL A 147 -16.18 -5.43 0.56
N VAL A 148 -16.53 -5.18 1.83
CA VAL A 148 -17.17 -6.16 2.70
C VAL A 148 -18.54 -6.57 2.16
N ASP A 149 -19.35 -5.62 1.68
CA ASP A 149 -20.63 -5.90 1.02
C ASP A 149 -20.44 -6.77 -0.22
N GLY A 150 -19.42 -6.48 -1.03
CA GLY A 150 -19.07 -7.29 -2.19
C GLY A 150 -18.70 -8.72 -1.82
N LEU A 151 -17.85 -8.91 -0.81
CA LEU A 151 -17.46 -10.23 -0.31
C LEU A 151 -18.67 -10.99 0.26
N ASN A 152 -19.51 -10.34 1.05
CA ASN A 152 -20.74 -10.93 1.60
C ASN A 152 -21.74 -11.32 0.51
N ALA A 153 -21.75 -10.60 -0.62
CA ALA A 153 -22.53 -10.94 -1.80
C ALA A 153 -21.93 -12.08 -2.65
N GLY A 154 -20.82 -12.70 -2.20
CA GLY A 154 -20.17 -13.80 -2.90
C GLY A 154 -19.30 -13.37 -4.08
N LEU A 155 -18.91 -12.09 -4.16
CA LEU A 155 -17.93 -11.66 -5.16
C LEU A 155 -16.53 -12.19 -4.79
N ARG A 156 -15.77 -12.57 -5.81
CA ARG A 156 -14.34 -12.82 -5.65
C ARG A 156 -13.61 -11.55 -5.21
N ARG A 157 -12.48 -11.70 -4.53
CA ARG A 157 -11.73 -10.56 -3.94
C ARG A 157 -11.35 -9.49 -4.97
N ASP A 158 -10.89 -9.90 -6.14
CA ASP A 158 -10.60 -9.00 -7.27
C ASP A 158 -11.85 -8.27 -7.77
N GLN A 159 -13.00 -8.96 -7.86
CA GLN A 159 -14.26 -8.37 -8.29
C GLN A 159 -14.79 -7.35 -7.30
N ALA A 160 -14.68 -7.63 -5.99
CA ALA A 160 -15.04 -6.68 -4.94
C ALA A 160 -14.19 -5.40 -5.03
N VAL A 161 -12.86 -5.55 -5.17
CA VAL A 161 -11.92 -4.43 -5.35
C VAL A 161 -12.24 -3.62 -6.62
N GLU A 162 -12.51 -4.29 -7.74
CA GLU A 162 -12.78 -3.62 -9.02
C GLU A 162 -14.08 -2.81 -9.03
N ARG A 163 -15.04 -3.13 -8.15
CA ARG A 163 -16.32 -2.42 -8.04
C ARG A 163 -16.28 -1.17 -7.15
N VAL A 164 -15.27 -1.01 -6.30
CA VAL A 164 -15.19 0.12 -5.36
C VAL A 164 -15.16 1.44 -6.10
N ARG A 165 -16.10 2.34 -5.81
CA ARG A 165 -16.13 3.71 -6.34
C ARG A 165 -16.47 4.68 -5.21
N LEU A 166 -15.66 5.71 -5.04
CA LEU A 166 -15.97 6.81 -4.13
C LEU A 166 -17.03 7.72 -4.74
N ALA A 167 -17.85 8.35 -3.90
CA ALA A 167 -18.72 9.43 -4.33
C ALA A 167 -17.88 10.62 -4.84
N PRO A 168 -18.33 11.40 -5.85
CA PRO A 168 -17.55 12.51 -6.41
C PRO A 168 -17.00 13.49 -5.37
N ALA A 169 -17.81 13.82 -4.35
CA ALA A 169 -17.43 14.71 -3.25
C ALA A 169 -16.21 14.23 -2.42
N LEU A 170 -15.91 12.93 -2.45
CA LEU A 170 -14.73 12.35 -1.81
C LEU A 170 -13.61 12.07 -2.82
N ALA A 171 -13.96 11.65 -4.04
CA ALA A 171 -13.01 11.30 -5.09
C ALA A 171 -12.24 12.50 -5.66
N GLU A 172 -12.86 13.69 -5.66
CA GLU A 172 -12.31 14.90 -6.27
C GLU A 172 -11.58 15.80 -5.25
N ARG A 173 -11.33 15.31 -4.04
CA ARG A 173 -10.69 16.08 -2.98
C ARG A 173 -9.19 16.26 -3.22
N ASP A 174 -8.74 17.51 -3.17
CA ASP A 174 -7.32 17.87 -3.32
C ASP A 174 -6.41 17.32 -2.21
N ASP A 175 -6.96 17.06 -1.03
CA ASP A 175 -6.25 16.51 0.12
C ASP A 175 -6.30 14.98 0.20
N ALA A 176 -7.03 14.32 -0.71
CA ALA A 176 -7.16 12.87 -0.77
C ALA A 176 -6.79 12.30 -2.15
N ARG A 177 -5.98 13.01 -2.93
CA ARG A 177 -5.46 12.51 -4.22
C ARG A 177 -4.72 11.19 -4.06
N GLU A 178 -4.79 10.33 -5.07
CA GLU A 178 -4.12 9.02 -5.13
C GLU A 178 -2.61 9.14 -5.41
N ASP A 179 -1.90 10.06 -4.75
CA ASP A 179 -0.50 10.39 -5.04
C ASP A 179 0.45 9.23 -4.65
N TYR A 180 0.16 8.54 -3.54
CA TYR A 180 1.02 7.47 -3.00
C TYR A 180 0.46 6.06 -3.22
N VAL A 181 -0.84 5.88 -2.96
CA VAL A 181 -1.62 4.66 -3.16
C VAL A 181 -2.96 5.04 -3.79
N SER A 182 -3.63 4.08 -4.41
CA SER A 182 -4.97 4.24 -4.97
C SER A 182 -6.06 3.72 -4.03
N VAL A 183 -7.31 4.10 -4.28
CA VAL A 183 -8.51 3.52 -3.67
C VAL A 183 -8.54 2.01 -3.84
N LYS A 184 -8.12 1.51 -5.01
CA LYS A 184 -8.02 0.07 -5.27
C LYS A 184 -6.95 -0.60 -4.40
N ASP A 185 -5.86 0.07 -4.09
CA ASP A 185 -4.82 -0.45 -3.19
C ASP A 185 -5.35 -0.58 -1.76
N VAL A 186 -6.08 0.43 -1.27
CA VAL A 186 -6.76 0.36 0.04
C VAL A 186 -7.79 -0.77 0.05
N ALA A 187 -8.58 -0.89 -1.02
CA ALA A 187 -9.57 -1.96 -1.16
C ALA A 187 -8.93 -3.36 -1.13
N ARG A 188 -7.76 -3.56 -1.74
CA ARG A 188 -7.03 -4.84 -1.66
C ARG A 188 -6.61 -5.17 -0.23
N MET A 189 -6.20 -4.17 0.55
CA MET A 189 -5.83 -4.35 1.96
C MET A 189 -7.04 -4.76 2.82
N VAL A 190 -8.21 -4.16 2.56
CA VAL A 190 -9.49 -4.59 3.18
C VAL A 190 -9.84 -6.01 2.76
N ALA A 191 -9.80 -6.31 1.46
CA ALA A 191 -10.16 -7.64 0.96
C ALA A 191 -9.23 -8.74 1.51
N GLN A 192 -7.97 -8.42 1.77
CA GLN A 192 -7.03 -9.31 2.46
C GLN A 192 -7.39 -9.50 3.94
N GLN A 193 -7.77 -8.43 4.64
CA GLN A 193 -8.16 -8.49 6.05
C GLN A 193 -9.31 -9.48 6.28
N TYR A 194 -10.31 -9.45 5.40
CA TYR A 194 -11.52 -10.25 5.54
C TYR A 194 -11.48 -11.59 4.79
N GLY A 195 -10.69 -11.70 3.70
CA GLY A 195 -10.67 -12.87 2.82
C GLY A 195 -9.50 -13.85 3.01
N GLY A 196 -8.45 -13.47 3.77
CA GLY A 196 -7.26 -14.32 3.93
C GLY A 196 -6.37 -14.40 2.68
N TRP A 197 -5.68 -15.53 2.47
CA TRP A 197 -4.76 -15.71 1.33
C TRP A 197 -5.45 -16.25 0.07
N TRP A 198 -6.50 -17.05 0.24
CA TRP A 198 -7.27 -17.65 -0.86
C TRP A 198 -8.09 -16.58 -1.62
N ASP A 199 -8.22 -16.72 -2.93
CA ASP A 199 -8.88 -15.73 -3.81
C ASP A 199 -10.04 -16.28 -4.64
N ASP A 200 -10.51 -17.47 -4.29
CA ASP A 200 -11.67 -18.14 -4.91
C ASP A 200 -11.46 -18.53 -6.38
N MET A 201 -10.20 -18.71 -6.79
CA MET A 201 -9.83 -19.29 -8.09
C MET A 201 -9.31 -20.72 -7.89
N PRO A 202 -10.06 -21.79 -8.21
CA PRO A 202 -9.71 -23.19 -7.86
C PRO A 202 -8.26 -23.61 -8.10
N SER A 203 -7.65 -23.16 -9.21
CA SER A 203 -6.25 -23.46 -9.55
C SER A 203 -5.24 -22.88 -8.56
N HIS A 204 -5.56 -21.79 -7.86
CA HIS A 204 -4.63 -21.14 -6.93
C HIS A 204 -4.51 -21.90 -5.58
N TRP A 205 -5.31 -22.95 -5.33
CA TRP A 205 -5.29 -23.66 -4.04
C TRP A 205 -4.02 -24.50 -3.93
N ASN A 206 -3.62 -25.05 -5.07
CA ASN A 206 -2.36 -25.75 -5.26
C ASN A 206 -1.89 -25.49 -6.70
N PRO A 207 -1.36 -24.27 -6.98
CA PRO A 207 -1.01 -23.86 -8.32
C PRO A 207 0.16 -24.66 -8.86
N ALA A 208 0.26 -24.74 -10.19
CA ALA A 208 1.49 -25.20 -10.81
C ALA A 208 2.63 -24.22 -10.49
N PRO A 209 3.90 -24.61 -10.60
CA PRO A 209 4.99 -23.65 -10.54
C PRO A 209 4.75 -22.53 -11.56
N VAL A 210 4.81 -21.27 -11.12
CA VAL A 210 4.53 -20.09 -11.97
C VAL A 210 5.35 -20.09 -13.26
N ALA A 211 6.57 -20.62 -13.22
CA ALA A 211 7.41 -20.75 -14.42
C ALA A 211 6.83 -21.73 -15.45
N ASP A 212 6.12 -22.77 -15.02
CA ASP A 212 5.50 -23.77 -15.89
C ASP A 212 4.25 -23.19 -16.55
N GLU A 213 3.42 -22.49 -15.78
CA GLU A 213 2.27 -21.72 -16.29
C GLU A 213 2.73 -20.71 -17.34
N ALA A 214 3.79 -19.96 -17.06
CA ALA A 214 4.35 -18.98 -17.98
C ALA A 214 4.80 -19.61 -19.31
N ARG A 215 5.49 -20.76 -19.25
CA ARG A 215 5.94 -21.46 -20.46
C ARG A 215 4.77 -21.95 -21.30
N GLU A 216 3.72 -22.48 -20.67
CA GLU A 216 2.53 -22.94 -21.38
C GLU A 216 1.78 -21.78 -22.04
N VAL A 217 1.54 -20.69 -21.31
CA VAL A 217 0.92 -19.47 -21.85
C VAL A 217 1.74 -18.90 -23.01
N ALA A 218 3.06 -18.86 -22.87
CA ALA A 218 3.95 -18.42 -23.95
C ALA A 218 3.90 -19.36 -25.16
N ALA A 219 3.85 -20.68 -24.96
CA ALA A 219 3.74 -21.66 -26.05
C ALA A 219 2.44 -21.48 -26.84
N LEU A 220 1.30 -21.30 -26.14
CA LEU A 220 0.00 -21.01 -26.76
C LEU A 220 0.02 -19.71 -27.59
N ALA A 221 0.80 -18.71 -27.17
CA ALA A 221 1.00 -17.46 -27.92
C ALA A 221 2.02 -17.57 -29.07
N GLY A 222 2.59 -18.75 -29.31
CA GLY A 222 3.63 -19.00 -30.32
C GLY A 222 5.04 -18.57 -29.89
N GLY A 223 5.30 -18.57 -28.59
CA GLY A 223 6.58 -18.33 -27.94
C GLY A 223 6.67 -17.01 -27.15
N ALA A 224 7.57 -16.94 -26.17
CA ALA A 224 7.75 -15.78 -25.28
C ALA A 224 8.07 -14.48 -26.06
N ARG A 225 8.81 -14.56 -27.17
CA ARG A 225 9.10 -13.41 -28.03
C ARG A 225 7.84 -12.83 -28.71
N LYS A 226 6.92 -13.68 -29.16
CA LYS A 226 5.63 -13.22 -29.73
C LYS A 226 4.74 -12.61 -28.65
N LEU A 227 4.74 -13.23 -27.46
CA LEU A 227 3.97 -12.74 -26.33
C LEU A 227 4.41 -11.32 -25.89
N VAL A 228 5.72 -11.09 -25.73
CA VAL A 228 6.22 -9.75 -25.39
C VAL A 228 6.03 -8.74 -26.53
N GLN A 229 6.07 -9.17 -27.80
CA GLN A 229 5.77 -8.31 -28.94
C GLN A 229 4.31 -7.83 -28.88
N ARG A 230 3.38 -8.72 -28.54
CA ARG A 230 1.98 -8.35 -28.33
C ARG A 230 1.84 -7.38 -27.16
N ALA A 231 2.53 -7.61 -26.05
CA ALA A 231 2.55 -6.71 -24.90
C ALA A 231 2.99 -5.28 -25.31
N ARG A 232 4.10 -5.14 -26.05
CA ARG A 232 4.57 -3.84 -26.57
C ARG A 232 3.55 -3.18 -27.49
N ALA A 233 2.87 -3.95 -28.33
CA ALA A 233 1.88 -3.41 -29.27
C ALA A 233 0.66 -2.81 -28.56
N ILE A 234 0.29 -3.30 -27.37
CA ILE A 234 -0.89 -2.83 -26.66
C ILE A 234 -0.60 -1.88 -25.48
N VAL A 235 0.67 -1.68 -25.10
CA VAL A 235 1.01 -0.92 -23.88
C VAL A 235 0.42 0.49 -23.84
N LYS A 236 0.32 1.17 -24.99
CA LYS A 236 -0.32 2.49 -25.07
C LYS A 236 -1.84 2.46 -24.88
N ALA A 237 -2.50 1.38 -25.29
CA ALA A 237 -3.96 1.23 -25.25
C ALA A 237 -4.44 0.59 -23.94
N ASN A 238 -3.68 -0.37 -23.41
CA ASN A 238 -4.00 -1.05 -22.16
C ASN A 238 -2.68 -1.42 -21.42
N PRO A 239 -2.07 -0.47 -20.70
CA PRO A 239 -0.78 -0.66 -20.05
C PRO A 239 -0.81 -1.74 -18.97
N ALA A 240 -1.92 -1.87 -18.23
CA ALA A 240 -2.07 -2.89 -17.18
C ALA A 240 -2.07 -4.31 -17.78
N LEU A 241 -2.87 -4.55 -18.82
CA LEU A 241 -2.87 -5.84 -19.51
C LEU A 241 -1.53 -6.12 -20.20
N ALA A 242 -0.91 -5.10 -20.80
CA ALA A 242 0.41 -5.24 -21.39
C ALA A 242 1.45 -5.73 -20.38
N ALA A 243 1.46 -5.15 -19.17
CA ALA A 243 2.37 -5.55 -18.10
C ALA A 243 2.17 -7.02 -17.71
N GLN A 244 0.93 -7.50 -17.58
CA GLN A 244 0.64 -8.90 -17.30
C GLN A 244 1.17 -9.84 -18.40
N LEU A 245 1.02 -9.48 -19.68
CA LEU A 245 1.57 -10.27 -20.79
C LEU A 245 3.11 -10.26 -20.79
N ALA A 246 3.71 -9.14 -20.41
CA ALA A 246 5.16 -9.05 -20.26
C ALA A 246 5.67 -9.91 -19.09
N ASP A 247 4.94 -10.00 -17.98
CA ASP A 247 5.28 -10.88 -16.85
C ASP A 247 5.34 -12.34 -17.31
N TRP A 248 4.32 -12.80 -18.04
CA TRP A 248 4.30 -14.15 -18.59
C TRP A 248 5.45 -14.42 -19.56
N ALA A 249 5.77 -13.46 -20.43
CA ALA A 249 6.91 -13.59 -21.32
C ALA A 249 8.24 -13.66 -20.56
N TRP A 250 8.44 -12.79 -19.57
CA TRP A 250 9.63 -12.75 -18.72
C TRP A 250 9.84 -14.07 -17.97
N LEU A 251 8.79 -14.57 -17.32
CA LEU A 251 8.87 -15.79 -16.51
C LEU A 251 9.07 -17.05 -17.38
N ALA A 252 8.56 -17.05 -18.62
CA ALA A 252 8.77 -18.14 -19.56
C ALA A 252 10.20 -18.20 -20.12
N ALA A 253 10.85 -17.05 -20.29
CA ALA A 253 12.18 -16.93 -20.90
C ALA A 253 13.03 -15.86 -20.19
N PRO A 254 13.42 -16.10 -18.91
CA PRO A 254 14.08 -15.09 -18.07
C PRO A 254 15.52 -14.75 -18.53
N ASP A 255 16.07 -15.53 -19.45
CA ASP A 255 17.43 -15.37 -19.99
C ASP A 255 17.46 -15.04 -21.49
N ASP A 256 16.30 -14.75 -22.09
CA ASP A 256 16.24 -14.27 -23.47
C ASP A 256 16.34 -12.75 -23.51
N ALA A 257 17.48 -12.22 -23.98
CA ALA A 257 17.73 -10.78 -24.02
C ALA A 257 16.71 -9.97 -24.85
N VAL A 258 16.07 -10.57 -25.86
CA VAL A 258 15.01 -9.90 -26.65
C VAL A 258 13.75 -9.78 -25.80
N VAL A 259 13.40 -10.84 -25.07
CA VAL A 259 12.27 -10.83 -24.15
C VAL A 259 12.48 -9.79 -23.05
N LEU A 260 13.62 -9.82 -22.36
CA LEU A 260 13.90 -8.89 -21.26
C LEU A 260 13.86 -7.42 -21.70
N LYS A 261 14.38 -7.10 -22.90
CA LYS A 261 14.27 -5.74 -23.47
C LYS A 261 12.83 -5.35 -23.74
N GLY A 262 12.03 -6.27 -24.29
CA GLY A 262 10.60 -6.02 -24.52
C GLY A 262 9.82 -5.79 -23.22
N VAL A 263 10.12 -6.56 -22.16
CA VAL A 263 9.52 -6.39 -20.83
C VAL A 263 9.89 -5.03 -20.24
N LEU A 264 11.18 -4.64 -20.36
CA LEU A 264 11.65 -3.33 -19.93
C LEU A 264 10.88 -2.18 -20.60
N ASP A 265 10.63 -2.27 -21.91
CA ASP A 265 9.83 -1.27 -22.63
C ASP A 265 8.38 -1.22 -22.14
N VAL A 266 7.77 -2.38 -21.90
CA VAL A 266 6.38 -2.47 -21.42
C VAL A 266 6.25 -1.91 -20.00
N TYR A 267 7.15 -2.26 -19.09
CA TYR A 267 7.16 -1.70 -17.74
C TYR A 267 7.40 -0.20 -17.75
N GLY A 268 8.26 0.30 -18.65
CA GLY A 268 8.42 1.74 -18.86
C GLY A 268 7.11 2.42 -19.31
N GLY A 269 6.37 1.78 -20.21
CA GLY A 269 5.06 2.26 -20.67
C GLY A 269 3.92 2.09 -19.65
N ARG A 270 4.11 1.28 -18.60
CA ARG A 270 3.12 1.10 -17.52
C ARG A 270 3.08 2.30 -16.57
N ILE A 271 4.22 2.99 -16.43
CA ILE A 271 4.37 4.17 -15.57
C ILE A 271 3.92 5.41 -16.36
N GLY A 272 2.78 5.96 -15.98
CA GLY A 272 2.20 7.19 -16.55
C GLY A 272 2.03 8.30 -15.51
N PRO A 273 1.45 9.46 -15.90
CA PRO A 273 1.22 10.59 -15.00
C PRO A 273 0.34 10.24 -13.80
N ASP A 274 -0.65 9.38 -13.98
CA ASP A 274 -1.61 8.98 -12.95
C ASP A 274 -1.15 7.73 -12.17
N THR A 275 0.09 7.27 -12.39
CA THR A 275 0.62 6.12 -11.64
C THR A 275 1.05 6.57 -10.25
N THR A 276 0.48 5.93 -9.24
CA THR A 276 0.81 6.22 -7.84
C THR A 276 2.30 6.01 -7.57
N THR A 277 2.83 6.73 -6.57
CA THR A 277 4.25 6.61 -6.21
C THR A 277 4.63 5.16 -5.88
N GLN A 278 3.78 4.42 -5.15
CA GLN A 278 4.04 3.01 -4.83
C GLN A 278 4.11 2.14 -6.08
N GLU A 279 3.15 2.25 -6.99
CA GLU A 279 3.14 1.46 -8.21
C GLU A 279 4.37 1.78 -9.09
N ALA A 280 4.69 3.06 -9.25
CA ALA A 280 5.86 3.48 -10.02
C ALA A 280 7.17 2.91 -9.45
N LEU A 281 7.31 2.86 -8.12
CA LEU A 281 8.48 2.28 -7.46
C LEU A 281 8.58 0.76 -7.69
N VAL A 282 7.46 0.02 -7.64
CA VAL A 282 7.43 -1.42 -7.94
C VAL A 282 7.99 -1.68 -9.34
N TYR A 283 7.48 -0.99 -10.37
CA TYR A 283 7.97 -1.19 -11.74
C TYR A 283 9.42 -0.76 -11.91
N ARG A 284 9.84 0.41 -11.37
CA ARG A 284 11.22 0.90 -11.49
C ARG A 284 12.24 -0.05 -10.86
N GLU A 285 11.95 -0.60 -9.69
CA GLU A 285 12.82 -1.58 -9.02
C GLU A 285 13.01 -2.83 -9.89
N HIS A 286 11.94 -3.36 -10.48
CA HIS A 286 12.00 -4.50 -11.39
C HIS A 286 12.77 -4.17 -12.68
N MET A 287 12.55 -2.99 -13.26
CA MET A 287 13.27 -2.53 -14.45
C MET A 287 14.80 -2.48 -14.22
N ILE A 288 15.26 -2.06 -13.04
CA ILE A 288 16.69 -2.06 -12.70
C ILE A 288 17.25 -3.49 -12.72
N ARG A 289 16.55 -4.46 -12.12
CA ARG A 289 16.96 -5.88 -12.12
C ARG A 289 17.03 -6.45 -13.53
N LEU A 290 16.06 -6.12 -14.38
CA LEU A 290 16.05 -6.53 -15.80
C LEU A 290 17.27 -5.96 -16.54
N LYS A 291 17.60 -4.66 -16.36
CA LYS A 291 18.79 -4.04 -16.95
C LYS A 291 20.08 -4.73 -16.51
N MET A 292 20.20 -5.06 -15.23
CA MET A 292 21.37 -5.80 -14.71
C MET A 292 21.48 -7.18 -15.35
N ARG A 293 20.36 -7.92 -15.48
CA ARG A 293 20.36 -9.25 -16.12
C ARG A 293 20.74 -9.19 -17.60
N ILE A 294 20.20 -8.22 -18.34
CA ILE A 294 20.56 -7.99 -19.75
C ILE A 294 22.06 -7.72 -19.89
N ALA A 295 22.63 -6.87 -19.03
CA ALA A 295 24.06 -6.58 -19.04
C ALA A 295 24.91 -7.80 -18.69
N GLU A 296 24.46 -8.67 -17.79
CA GLU A 296 25.13 -9.93 -17.48
C GLU A 296 25.14 -10.88 -18.69
N LEU A 297 24.01 -11.06 -19.36
CA LEU A 297 23.90 -11.91 -20.55
C LEU A 297 24.77 -11.42 -21.70
N ALA A 298 24.94 -10.10 -21.86
CA ALA A 298 25.80 -9.52 -22.89
C ALA A 298 27.31 -9.73 -22.65
N ARG A 299 27.71 -10.13 -21.43
CA ARG A 299 29.10 -10.43 -21.07
C ARG A 299 29.46 -11.92 -21.22
N LYS A 300 28.48 -12.77 -21.46
CA LYS A 300 28.65 -14.22 -21.69
C LYS A 300 28.65 -14.50 -23.19
#